data_AF-A0A937GMS7-F1
#
_entry.id   AF-A0A937GMS7-F1
#
_cell.length_a   1.000
_cell.length_b   1.000
_cell.length_c   1.000
_cell.angle_alpha   90.00
_cell.angle_beta   90.00
_cell.angle_gamma   90.00
#
_symmetry.space_group_name_H-M   'P 1'
#
loop_
_entity.id
_entity.type
_entity.pdbx_description
1 polymer ?
#
loop_
_entity_poly.entity_id
_entity_poly.type
_entity_poly.pdbx_seq_one_letter_code
_entity_poly.pdbx_strand_id
1 'polypeptide(L)'
;MKKIILLFLFISFIFSCSNTDDVSKTPEIKGQYILQNVSCFCNLDNYDFTKNQLWFFPEQDLLVSKGDINDGIFISKPNEPSKFLIYDGVLTLNDNEREYTIEAKQNEIILSYIDNPNIADDEITYVFKKGNAEIECINPKAISIDTMCTKEYDPVCGCDGYTYSNPCVAKNYGVSSYKMGECSN
;
A
#
# COMPACT_ATOMS: atom_id res chain seq x y z
N MET A 1 29.74 50.06 -49.92
CA MET A 1 29.59 49.34 -48.64
C MET A 1 28.10 49.27 -48.30
N LYS A 2 27.40 48.22 -48.76
CA LYS A 2 25.95 48.03 -48.52
C LYS A 2 25.79 47.05 -47.36
N LYS A 3 25.20 47.48 -46.25
CA LYS A 3 24.90 46.62 -45.09
C LYS A 3 23.67 45.77 -45.42
N ILE A 4 23.86 44.45 -45.43
CA ILE A 4 22.79 43.45 -45.54
C ILE A 4 22.17 43.32 -44.14
N ILE A 5 20.90 43.71 -44.01
CA ILE A 5 20.11 43.50 -42.80
C ILE A 5 19.49 42.09 -42.92
N LEU A 6 19.98 41.14 -42.12
CA LEU A 6 19.36 39.82 -41.97
C LEU A 6 18.07 39.97 -41.16
N LEU A 7 16.93 39.75 -41.81
CA LEU A 7 15.63 39.67 -41.19
C LEU A 7 15.47 38.26 -40.58
N PHE A 8 15.69 38.12 -39.27
CA PHE A 8 15.36 36.89 -38.54
C PHE A 8 13.84 36.76 -38.43
N LEU A 9 13.26 35.90 -39.26
CA LEU A 9 11.88 35.42 -39.12
C LEU A 9 11.79 34.54 -37.88
N PHE A 10 11.36 35.14 -36.76
CA PHE A 10 11.00 34.41 -35.54
C PHE A 10 9.66 33.70 -35.80
N ILE A 11 9.73 32.48 -36.34
CA ILE A 11 8.58 31.59 -36.46
C ILE A 11 8.20 31.21 -35.01
N SER A 12 7.19 31.87 -34.46
CA SER A 12 6.50 31.40 -33.27
C SER A 12 5.78 30.10 -33.63
N PHE A 13 6.44 28.98 -33.36
CA PHE A 13 5.78 27.69 -33.24
C PHE A 13 4.89 27.76 -32.01
N ILE A 14 3.62 28.12 -32.23
CA ILE A 14 2.55 27.88 -31.27
C ILE A 14 2.33 26.36 -31.29
N PHE A 15 3.06 25.64 -30.44
CA PHE A 15 2.71 24.28 -30.07
C PHE A 15 1.44 24.37 -29.22
N SER A 16 0.29 24.36 -29.89
CA SER A 16 -1.01 24.13 -29.27
C SER A 16 -1.13 22.64 -28.95
N CYS A 17 -0.52 22.21 -27.84
CA CYS A 17 -0.95 20.97 -27.20
C CYS A 17 -2.20 21.28 -26.38
N SER A 18 -3.38 21.04 -26.94
CA SER A 18 -4.55 20.75 -26.11
C SER A 18 -4.35 19.35 -25.53
N ASN A 19 -3.61 19.26 -24.44
CA ASN A 19 -3.83 18.15 -23.55
C ASN A 19 -5.20 18.41 -22.94
N THR A 20 -6.21 17.68 -23.40
CA THR A 20 -7.32 17.36 -22.50
C THR A 20 -6.69 16.53 -21.40
N ASP A 21 -6.20 17.23 -20.38
CA ASP A 21 -5.77 16.64 -19.11
C ASP A 21 -7.05 16.10 -18.43
N ASP A 22 -7.56 14.99 -18.96
CA ASP A 22 -8.14 13.97 -18.11
C ASP A 22 -7.05 12.93 -17.87
N VAL A 23 -5.89 13.42 -17.42
CA VAL A 23 -4.95 12.59 -16.67
C VAL A 23 -5.71 12.26 -15.40
N SER A 24 -6.33 11.07 -15.42
CA SER A 24 -6.80 10.35 -14.24
C SER A 24 -5.84 10.66 -13.09
N LYS A 25 -6.25 11.56 -12.20
CA LYS A 25 -5.61 11.69 -10.90
C LYS A 25 -6.02 10.43 -10.17
N THR A 26 -5.29 9.34 -10.40
CA THR A 26 -5.23 8.28 -9.41
C THR A 26 -4.92 8.98 -8.09
N PRO A 27 -5.77 8.87 -7.05
CA PRO A 27 -5.38 9.31 -5.72
C PRO A 27 -4.02 8.70 -5.43
N GLU A 28 -3.04 9.49 -4.99
CA GLU A 28 -1.70 8.99 -4.70
C GLU A 28 -1.80 8.04 -3.51
N ILE A 29 -1.92 6.74 -3.80
CA ILE A 29 -2.04 5.69 -2.78
C ILE A 29 -0.69 5.58 -2.09
N LYS A 30 -0.66 6.03 -0.83
CA LYS A 30 0.60 6.21 -0.10
C LYS A 30 0.42 6.07 1.41
N GLY A 31 1.25 5.31 2.10
CA GLY A 31 1.18 5.14 3.56
C GLY A 31 0.13 4.10 3.98
N GLN A 32 -0.38 4.26 5.20
CA GLN A 32 -1.18 3.24 5.90
C GLN A 32 -2.65 3.17 5.45
N TYR A 33 -3.15 1.95 5.28
CA TYR A 33 -4.56 1.62 5.14
C TYR A 33 -4.90 0.44 6.05
N ILE A 34 -6.00 0.52 6.79
CA ILE A 34 -6.42 -0.47 7.79
C ILE A 34 -7.68 -1.17 7.28
N LEU A 35 -7.66 -2.49 7.23
CA LEU A 35 -8.77 -3.29 6.74
C LEU A 35 -9.99 -3.09 7.67
N GLN A 36 -11.14 -2.83 7.05
CA GLN A 36 -12.39 -2.61 7.77
C GLN A 36 -13.37 -3.75 7.57
N ASN A 37 -13.37 -4.33 6.36
CA ASN A 37 -14.29 -5.38 5.99
C ASN A 37 -13.73 -6.22 4.85
N VAL A 38 -14.15 -7.49 4.81
CA VAL A 38 -13.95 -8.40 3.68
C VAL A 38 -15.32 -8.94 3.29
N SER A 39 -15.74 -8.70 2.07
CA SER A 39 -16.91 -9.33 1.48
C SER A 39 -16.46 -10.57 0.73
N CYS A 40 -16.90 -11.74 1.18
CA CYS A 40 -16.58 -13.03 0.57
C CYS A 40 -17.67 -14.07 0.91
N PHE A 41 -17.70 -15.18 0.17
CA PHE A 41 -18.42 -16.39 0.58
C PHE A 41 -17.66 -17.22 1.63
N CYS A 42 -16.93 -16.53 2.52
CA CYS A 42 -16.13 -17.13 3.58
C CYS A 42 -16.72 -16.83 4.95
N ASN A 43 -16.84 -17.84 5.82
CA ASN A 43 -17.45 -17.70 7.15
C ASN A 43 -16.46 -17.03 8.13
N LEU A 44 -16.34 -15.71 8.04
CA LEU A 44 -15.51 -14.89 8.94
C LEU A 44 -16.35 -14.28 10.07
N ASP A 45 -16.89 -15.14 10.94
CA ASP A 45 -17.64 -14.68 12.10
C ASP A 45 -16.70 -14.16 13.20
N ASN A 46 -16.98 -12.95 13.71
CA ASN A 46 -16.26 -12.28 14.81
C ASN A 46 -14.76 -12.01 14.59
N TYR A 47 -14.32 -11.95 13.33
CA TYR A 47 -12.95 -11.59 13.02
C TYR A 47 -12.71 -10.08 13.17
N ASP A 48 -11.63 -9.69 13.83
CA ASP A 48 -11.21 -8.30 13.95
C ASP A 48 -10.31 -7.90 12.77
N PHE A 49 -10.94 -7.35 11.73
CA PHE A 49 -10.25 -6.92 10.52
C PHE A 49 -9.18 -5.85 10.77
N THR A 50 -9.32 -5.04 11.81
CA THR A 50 -8.45 -3.87 12.05
C THR A 50 -7.01 -4.23 12.39
N LYS A 51 -6.76 -5.50 12.71
CA LYS A 51 -5.41 -6.08 12.87
C LYS A 51 -4.64 -6.20 11.55
N ASN A 52 -5.29 -6.02 10.41
CA ASN A 52 -4.67 -6.11 9.10
C ASN A 52 -4.48 -4.72 8.51
N GLN A 53 -3.26 -4.44 8.09
CA GLN A 53 -2.87 -3.18 7.49
C GLN A 53 -2.22 -3.41 6.13
N LEU A 54 -2.38 -2.46 5.24
CA LEU A 54 -1.74 -2.42 3.93
C LEU A 54 -1.01 -1.09 3.79
N TRP A 55 0.29 -1.16 3.53
CA TRP A 55 1.15 0.01 3.42
C TRP A 55 1.67 0.17 2.01
N PHE A 56 1.48 1.35 1.42
CA PHE A 56 1.98 1.67 0.08
C PHE A 56 3.17 2.64 0.14
N PHE A 57 4.28 2.28 -0.50
CA PHE A 57 5.47 3.08 -0.64
C PHE A 57 5.76 3.32 -2.14
N PRO A 58 4.98 4.21 -2.80
CA PRO A 58 5.05 4.39 -4.25
C PRO A 58 6.42 4.85 -4.74
N GLU A 59 7.14 5.66 -3.96
CA GLU A 59 8.51 6.11 -4.29
C GLU A 59 9.54 4.98 -4.30
N GLN A 60 9.19 3.81 -3.78
CA GLN A 60 10.06 2.63 -3.67
C GLN A 60 9.51 1.43 -4.46
N ASP A 61 8.33 1.56 -5.09
CA ASP A 61 7.58 0.45 -5.70
C ASP A 61 7.32 -0.72 -4.74
N LEU A 62 7.15 -0.43 -3.44
CA LEU A 62 6.97 -1.44 -2.39
C LEU A 62 5.61 -1.32 -1.70
N LEU A 63 5.04 -2.48 -1.41
CA LEU A 63 3.85 -2.67 -0.59
C LEU A 63 4.19 -3.60 0.57
N VAL A 64 3.59 -3.38 1.74
CA VAL A 64 3.74 -4.27 2.89
C VAL A 64 2.35 -4.58 3.45
N SER A 65 1.97 -5.86 3.45
CA SER A 65 0.83 -6.35 4.25
C SER A 65 1.31 -6.57 5.68
N LYS A 66 0.66 -5.99 6.68
CA LYS A 66 0.99 -6.20 8.10
C LYS A 66 -0.19 -6.85 8.84
N GLY A 67 0.12 -7.76 9.75
CA GLY A 67 -0.87 -8.49 10.54
C GLY A 67 -0.25 -9.71 11.25
N ASP A 68 -1.08 -10.49 11.94
CA ASP A 68 -0.66 -11.71 12.64
C ASP A 68 -0.38 -12.84 11.65
N ILE A 69 0.84 -13.38 11.63
CA ILE A 69 1.25 -14.38 10.64
C ILE A 69 0.35 -15.63 10.57
N ASN A 70 -0.37 -15.95 11.66
CA ASN A 70 -1.21 -17.14 11.76
C ASN A 70 -2.69 -16.86 11.47
N ASP A 71 -3.11 -15.61 11.59
CA ASP A 71 -4.52 -15.22 11.59
C ASP A 71 -4.80 -14.01 10.68
N GLY A 72 -3.83 -13.52 9.92
CA GLY A 72 -3.97 -12.34 9.08
C GLY A 72 -4.59 -12.64 7.71
N ILE A 73 -5.27 -11.62 7.20
CA ILE A 73 -5.83 -11.59 5.84
C ILE A 73 -4.83 -10.83 4.98
N PHE A 74 -4.07 -11.58 4.20
CA PHE A 74 -2.89 -11.07 3.54
C PHE A 74 -3.04 -10.94 2.03
N ILE A 75 -2.87 -9.71 1.53
CA ILE A 75 -2.87 -9.37 0.10
C ILE A 75 -1.53 -9.79 -0.54
N SER A 76 -0.43 -9.58 0.20
CA SER A 76 0.93 -9.98 -0.13
C SER A 76 1.53 -10.86 0.98
N LYS A 77 2.80 -11.29 0.89
CA LYS A 77 3.43 -12.00 2.02
C LYS A 77 3.38 -11.17 3.32
N PRO A 78 3.04 -11.77 4.47
CA PRO A 78 2.82 -11.05 5.70
C PRO A 78 4.11 -10.49 6.28
N ASN A 79 4.07 -9.21 6.64
CA ASN A 79 5.18 -8.44 7.21
C ASN A 79 6.45 -8.45 6.35
N GLU A 80 6.33 -8.70 5.05
CA GLU A 80 7.43 -8.66 4.06
C GLU A 80 7.13 -7.61 2.97
N PRO A 81 8.16 -6.90 2.46
CA PRO A 81 7.99 -6.03 1.30
C PRO A 81 7.74 -6.83 0.01
N SER A 82 6.69 -6.46 -0.70
CA SER A 82 6.35 -6.99 -2.02
C SER A 82 6.41 -5.86 -3.04
N LYS A 83 6.94 -6.14 -4.23
CA LYS A 83 6.89 -5.18 -5.33
C LYS A 83 5.48 -5.12 -5.90
N PHE A 84 5.01 -3.92 -6.19
CA PHE A 84 3.69 -3.74 -6.79
C PHE A 84 3.76 -2.82 -8.02
N LEU A 85 2.80 -2.99 -8.90
CA LEU A 85 2.52 -2.09 -10.02
C LEU A 85 1.03 -1.74 -9.98
N ILE A 86 0.69 -0.48 -10.21
CA ILE A 86 -0.68 -0.08 -10.51
C ILE A 86 -0.72 0.45 -11.93
N TYR A 87 -1.47 -0.22 -12.79
CA TYR A 87 -1.67 0.18 -14.17
C TYR A 87 -3.13 -0.05 -14.55
N ASP A 88 -3.76 0.96 -15.15
CA ASP A 88 -5.14 0.89 -15.63
C ASP A 88 -6.15 0.36 -14.58
N GLY A 89 -6.01 0.82 -13.33
CA GLY A 89 -6.89 0.41 -12.23
C GLY A 89 -6.65 -1.01 -11.71
N VAL A 90 -5.59 -1.68 -12.14
CA VAL A 90 -5.18 -3.01 -11.65
C VAL A 90 -3.91 -2.90 -10.82
N LEU A 91 -3.97 -3.39 -9.58
CA LEU A 91 -2.84 -3.64 -8.70
C LEU A 91 -2.31 -5.06 -8.95
N THR A 92 -1.09 -5.16 -9.44
CA THR A 92 -0.38 -6.44 -9.63
C THR A 92 0.72 -6.58 -8.59
N LEU A 93 0.78 -7.74 -7.95
CA LEU A 93 1.81 -8.10 -6.98
C LEU A 93 2.81 -9.08 -7.62
N ASN A 94 4.08 -8.68 -7.69
CA ASN A 94 5.08 -9.44 -8.44
C ASN A 94 5.56 -10.70 -7.71
N ASP A 95 5.31 -10.82 -6.39
CA ASP A 95 5.77 -11.92 -5.55
C ASP A 95 4.86 -13.15 -5.59
N ASN A 96 3.58 -12.96 -5.91
CA ASN A 96 2.58 -14.03 -5.91
C ASN A 96 1.70 -14.04 -7.18
N GLU A 97 1.98 -13.18 -8.16
CA GLU A 97 1.24 -13.02 -9.42
C GLU A 97 -0.25 -12.72 -9.21
N ARG A 98 -0.64 -12.25 -8.02
CA ARG A 98 -2.03 -11.87 -7.75
C ARG A 98 -2.32 -10.50 -8.33
N GLU A 99 -3.51 -10.38 -8.87
CA GLU A 99 -4.05 -9.14 -9.40
C GLU A 99 -5.32 -8.75 -8.64
N TYR A 100 -5.50 -7.44 -8.47
CA TYR A 100 -6.67 -6.87 -7.84
C TYR A 100 -7.12 -5.65 -8.64
N THR A 101 -8.43 -5.47 -8.84
CA THR A 101 -8.92 -4.14 -9.20
C THR A 101 -8.73 -3.23 -8.00
N ILE A 102 -8.31 -1.98 -8.23
CA ILE A 102 -8.10 -1.01 -7.16
C ILE A 102 -8.91 0.25 -7.40
N GLU A 103 -9.85 0.52 -6.51
CA GLU A 103 -10.61 1.76 -6.47
C GLU A 103 -10.12 2.60 -5.28
N ALA A 104 -9.52 3.75 -5.57
CA ALA A 104 -9.08 4.68 -4.54
C ALA A 104 -10.06 5.86 -4.44
N LYS A 105 -10.48 6.15 -3.21
CA LYS A 105 -11.21 7.36 -2.81
C LYS A 105 -10.34 8.17 -1.86
N GLN A 106 -10.85 9.29 -1.36
CA GLN A 106 -10.07 10.20 -0.50
C GLN A 106 -9.47 9.49 0.74
N ASN A 107 -10.27 8.69 1.46
CA ASN A 107 -9.87 8.02 2.72
C ASN A 107 -10.13 6.51 2.70
N GLU A 108 -10.33 5.92 1.54
CA GLU A 108 -10.72 4.52 1.39
C GLU A 108 -10.08 3.95 0.14
N ILE A 109 -9.63 2.69 0.20
CA ILE A 109 -9.31 1.90 -0.97
C ILE A 109 -10.13 0.62 -0.94
N ILE A 110 -10.61 0.21 -2.10
CA ILE A 110 -11.32 -1.04 -2.30
C ILE A 110 -10.48 -1.89 -3.24
N LEU A 111 -10.13 -3.09 -2.79
CA LEU A 111 -9.46 -4.09 -3.62
C LEU A 111 -10.43 -5.22 -3.90
N SER A 112 -10.61 -5.60 -5.16
CA SER A 112 -11.35 -6.81 -5.52
C SER A 112 -10.39 -7.78 -6.18
N TYR A 113 -10.32 -9.00 -5.66
CA TYR A 113 -9.41 -10.01 -6.19
C TYR A 113 -9.82 -10.42 -7.61
N ILE A 114 -8.84 -10.53 -8.52
CA ILE A 114 -9.05 -10.98 -9.89
C ILE A 114 -8.56 -12.43 -9.97
N ASP A 115 -9.49 -13.38 -10.02
CA ASP A 115 -9.18 -14.81 -10.19
C ASP A 115 -9.13 -15.22 -11.68
N ASN A 116 -9.99 -14.62 -12.50
CA ASN A 116 -10.15 -14.84 -13.92
C ASN A 116 -10.41 -13.51 -14.64
N PRO A 117 -9.50 -13.03 -15.49
CA PRO A 117 -9.62 -11.72 -16.14
C PRO A 117 -10.80 -11.60 -17.11
N ASN A 118 -11.46 -12.70 -17.47
CA ASN A 118 -12.60 -12.74 -18.39
C ASN A 118 -13.96 -12.89 -17.69
N ILE A 119 -13.97 -13.03 -16.37
CA ILE A 119 -15.17 -13.15 -15.55
C ILE A 119 -15.13 -11.97 -14.59
N ALA A 120 -16.20 -11.17 -14.55
CA ALA A 120 -16.36 -10.20 -13.48
C ALA A 120 -16.54 -11.01 -12.19
N ASP A 121 -15.47 -11.16 -11.42
CA ASP A 121 -15.52 -11.92 -10.18
C ASP A 121 -15.66 -10.98 -8.98
N ASP A 122 -16.71 -11.28 -8.20
CA ASP A 122 -17.13 -10.56 -7.00
C ASP A 122 -16.71 -11.34 -5.74
N GLU A 123 -15.95 -12.43 -5.88
CA GLU A 123 -15.77 -13.43 -4.81
C GLU A 123 -15.10 -12.87 -3.56
N ILE A 124 -14.12 -11.97 -3.69
CA ILE A 124 -13.46 -11.35 -2.54
C ILE A 124 -13.19 -9.87 -2.76
N THR A 125 -13.85 -9.05 -1.96
CA THR A 125 -13.62 -7.59 -1.91
C THR A 125 -13.12 -7.18 -0.52
N TYR A 126 -12.02 -6.43 -0.49
CA TYR A 126 -11.40 -5.88 0.70
C TYR A 126 -11.64 -4.36 0.75
N VAL A 127 -12.18 -3.87 1.86
CA VAL A 127 -12.40 -2.44 2.08
C VAL A 127 -11.43 -1.96 3.15
N PHE A 128 -10.52 -1.08 2.79
CA PHE A 128 -9.59 -0.47 3.72
C PHE A 128 -9.88 1.03 3.88
N LYS A 129 -9.73 1.52 5.11
CA LYS A 129 -9.73 2.96 5.40
C LYS A 129 -8.32 3.46 5.60
N LYS A 130 -8.10 4.73 5.27
CA LYS A 130 -6.85 5.41 5.55
C LYS A 130 -6.53 5.36 7.04
N GLY A 131 -5.33 4.89 7.37
CA GLY A 131 -4.81 4.92 8.73
C GLY A 131 -4.24 6.29 9.09
N ASN A 132 -4.01 6.51 10.39
CA ASN A 132 -3.50 7.77 10.92
C ASN A 132 -1.97 7.77 11.13
N ALA A 133 -1.31 6.63 10.91
CA ALA A 133 0.13 6.54 11.10
C ALA A 133 0.88 7.24 9.96
N GLU A 134 1.93 7.96 10.35
CA GLU A 134 2.85 8.61 9.42
C GLU A 134 3.57 7.57 8.54
N ILE A 135 3.86 7.91 7.29
CA ILE A 135 4.53 6.99 6.34
C ILE A 135 5.88 6.49 6.85
N GLU A 136 6.58 7.32 7.63
CA GLU A 136 7.89 7.04 8.23
C GLU A 136 7.83 6.05 9.39
N CYS A 137 6.63 5.69 9.85
CA CYS A 137 6.47 4.70 10.89
C CYS A 137 7.01 3.33 10.47
N ILE A 138 6.83 2.97 9.20
CA ILE A 138 7.30 1.69 8.66
C ILE A 138 8.42 1.97 7.66
N ASN A 139 9.59 1.40 7.90
CA ASN A 139 10.67 1.37 6.93
C ASN A 139 10.71 -0.01 6.24
N PRO A 140 10.20 -0.14 5.01
CA PRO A 140 10.14 -1.43 4.32
C PRO A 140 11.53 -2.02 4.07
N LYS A 141 12.58 -1.20 3.94
CA LYS A 141 13.97 -1.67 3.75
C LYS A 141 14.63 -2.17 5.03
N ALA A 142 14.06 -1.85 6.20
CA ALA A 142 14.55 -2.34 7.49
C ALA A 142 13.91 -3.67 7.90
N ILE A 143 12.95 -4.18 7.12
CA ILE A 143 12.29 -5.45 7.40
C ILE A 143 13.29 -6.60 7.24
N SER A 144 13.37 -7.47 8.25
CA SER A 144 14.25 -8.64 8.26
C SER A 144 13.54 -9.84 8.88
N ILE A 145 12.93 -10.67 8.03
CA ILE A 145 12.14 -11.83 8.48
C ILE A 145 13.01 -13.00 9.00
N ASP A 146 14.27 -13.08 8.57
CA ASP A 146 15.22 -14.12 8.98
C ASP A 146 15.85 -13.86 10.36
N THR A 147 15.67 -12.65 10.90
CA THR A 147 16.22 -12.31 12.21
C THR A 147 15.42 -13.02 13.31
N MET A 148 16.10 -13.87 14.08
CA MET A 148 15.47 -14.60 15.17
C MET A 148 15.16 -13.68 16.34
N CYS A 149 13.88 -13.59 16.70
CA CYS A 149 13.44 -13.06 17.97
C CYS A 149 13.13 -14.21 18.94
N THR A 150 13.35 -13.94 20.21
CA THR A 150 12.88 -14.80 21.28
C THR A 150 11.34 -14.74 21.37
N LYS A 151 10.71 -15.77 21.95
CA LYS A 151 9.25 -15.96 21.97
C LYS A 151 8.59 -15.40 23.25
N GLU A 152 9.31 -14.62 24.03
CA GLU A 152 8.74 -13.90 25.16
C GLU A 152 7.65 -12.96 24.69
N TYR A 153 6.64 -12.85 25.53
CA TYR A 153 5.57 -11.88 25.39
C TYR A 153 5.90 -10.67 26.27
N ASP A 154 6.40 -9.62 25.65
CA ASP A 154 6.71 -8.32 26.25
C ASP A 154 6.17 -7.22 25.31
N PRO A 155 4.85 -7.08 25.21
CA PRO A 155 4.21 -6.44 24.07
C PRO A 155 4.58 -4.97 23.94
N VAL A 156 4.61 -4.49 22.70
CA VAL A 156 4.82 -3.08 22.37
C VAL A 156 3.80 -2.59 21.36
N CYS A 157 3.37 -1.35 21.53
CA CYS A 157 2.49 -0.66 20.61
C CYS A 157 3.34 0.15 19.62
N GLY A 158 3.35 -0.26 18.36
CA GLY A 158 4.06 0.45 17.30
C GLY A 158 3.44 1.79 16.97
N CYS A 159 4.21 2.67 16.32
CA CYS A 159 3.70 3.93 15.76
C CYS A 159 2.61 3.72 14.69
N ASP A 160 2.44 2.49 14.22
CA ASP A 160 1.43 2.05 13.25
C ASP A 160 0.13 1.63 13.94
N GLY A 161 0.06 1.72 15.26
CA GLY A 161 -1.08 1.26 16.04
C GLY A 161 -1.24 -0.26 16.05
N TYR A 162 -0.21 -1.02 15.64
CA TYR A 162 -0.21 -2.47 15.74
C TYR A 162 0.52 -2.93 17.01
N THR A 163 -0.04 -3.94 17.69
CA THR A 163 0.59 -4.58 18.84
C THR A 163 1.54 -5.67 18.39
N TYR A 164 2.81 -5.55 18.74
CA TYR A 164 3.83 -6.56 18.50
C TYR A 164 4.11 -7.35 19.77
N SER A 165 4.40 -8.65 19.62
CA SER A 165 4.61 -9.54 20.76
C SER A 165 5.81 -9.15 21.63
N ASN A 166 6.83 -8.55 21.03
CA ASN A 166 7.99 -8.01 21.73
C ASN A 166 8.73 -6.93 20.90
N PRO A 167 9.67 -6.17 21.52
CA PRO A 167 10.44 -5.14 20.84
C PRO A 167 11.26 -5.62 19.65
N CYS A 168 11.76 -6.87 19.70
CA CYS A 168 12.54 -7.45 18.61
C CYS A 168 11.66 -7.65 17.38
N VAL A 169 10.45 -8.19 17.55
CA VAL A 169 9.50 -8.42 16.44
C VAL A 169 9.08 -7.08 15.82
N ALA A 170 8.76 -6.06 16.63
CA ALA A 170 8.44 -4.72 16.12
C ALA A 170 9.55 -4.16 15.23
N LYS A 171 10.81 -4.22 15.71
CA LYS A 171 11.96 -3.76 14.95
C LYS A 171 12.16 -4.55 13.65
N ASN A 172 12.06 -5.87 13.70
CA ASN A 172 12.24 -6.73 12.52
C ASN A 172 11.15 -6.52 11.47
N TYR A 173 9.95 -6.09 11.88
CA TYR A 173 8.85 -5.74 10.98
C TYR A 173 8.88 -4.27 10.56
N GLY A 174 10.04 -3.61 10.71
CA GLY A 174 10.34 -2.30 10.15
C GLY A 174 9.74 -1.12 10.92
N VAL A 175 9.23 -1.33 12.14
CA VAL A 175 8.64 -0.27 12.97
C VAL A 175 9.72 0.67 13.48
N SER A 176 9.58 1.97 13.22
CA SER A 176 10.58 2.97 13.59
C SER A 176 10.52 3.40 15.05
N SER A 177 9.35 3.33 15.69
CA SER A 177 9.18 3.63 17.11
C SER A 177 7.99 2.89 17.72
N TYR A 178 8.06 2.62 19.03
CA TYR A 178 7.01 1.95 19.78
C TYR A 178 6.99 2.42 21.25
N LYS A 179 5.90 2.12 21.94
CA LYS A 179 5.74 2.27 23.40
C LYS A 179 5.57 0.90 24.04
N MET A 180 6.00 0.75 25.29
CA MET A 180 5.77 -0.49 26.04
C MET A 180 4.29 -0.70 26.33
N GLY A 181 3.85 -1.96 26.29
CA GLY A 181 2.46 -2.38 26.40
C GLY A 181 1.77 -2.51 25.04
N GLU A 182 0.60 -3.16 25.05
CA GLU A 182 -0.25 -3.32 23.87
C GLU A 182 -0.88 -1.98 23.44
N CYS A 183 -1.28 -1.88 22.17
CA CYS A 183 -2.08 -0.73 21.72
C CYS A 183 -3.46 -0.72 22.37
N SER A 184 -3.92 0.47 22.76
CA SER A 184 -5.28 0.69 23.24
C SER A 184 -6.21 0.82 22.02
N ASN A 185 -6.80 -0.28 21.59
CA ASN A 185 -7.81 -0.31 20.51
C ASN A 185 -9.22 -0.09 21.08
#